data_AF-A0A914M090-F1
#
_entry.id   AF-A0A914M090-F1
#
_cell.length_a   1.000
_cell.length_b   1.000
_cell.length_c   1.000
_cell.angle_alpha   90.00
_cell.angle_beta   90.00
_cell.angle_gamma   90.00
#
_symmetry.space_group_name_H-M   'P 1'
#
loop_
_entity.id
_entity.type
_entity.pdbx_description
1 polymer ?
#
loop_
_entity_poly.entity_id
_entity_poly.type
_entity_poly.pdbx_seq_one_letter_code
_entity_poly.pdbx_strand_id
1 'polypeptide(L)'
;MGISVEKPEILVNPFSQMETALEHKLRNLKKRELRLQQLKTDKESGALKLDSKQIEALSKLDEVKLQIASIEDLQKVNAKQMKDFKKFVFYLKIFFGLTSV
;
A
#
# COMPACT_ATOMS: atom_id res chain seq x y z
N MET A 1 34.80 15.02 -30.87
CA MET A 1 33.71 14.14 -30.39
C MET A 1 33.29 14.65 -29.02
N GLY A 2 32.18 15.40 -28.95
CA GLY A 2 31.63 15.86 -27.68
C GLY A 2 30.91 14.69 -27.01
N ILE A 3 31.38 14.29 -25.83
CA ILE A 3 30.67 13.32 -25.00
C ILE A 3 29.45 14.07 -24.46
N SER A 4 28.27 13.83 -25.05
CA SER A 4 27.01 14.25 -24.43
C SER A 4 26.89 13.48 -23.12
N VAL A 5 27.19 14.16 -22.02
CA VAL A 5 26.89 13.67 -20.68
C VAL A 5 25.38 13.74 -20.56
N GLU A 6 24.71 12.63 -20.89
CA GLU A 6 23.29 12.46 -20.61
C GLU A 6 23.09 12.76 -19.12
N LYS A 7 22.26 13.77 -18.84
CA LYS A 7 21.90 14.17 -17.47
C LYS A 7 21.57 12.90 -16.68
N PRO A 8 22.09 12.73 -15.45
CA PRO A 8 21.84 11.54 -14.67
C PRO A 8 20.33 11.31 -14.63
N GLU A 9 19.90 10.17 -15.15
CA GLU A 9 18.51 9.72 -15.08
C GLU A 9 18.02 9.99 -13.66
N ILE A 10 16.93 10.76 -13.55
CA ILE A 10 16.31 11.05 -12.27
C ILE A 10 16.08 9.68 -11.62
N LEU A 11 16.80 9.39 -10.53
CA LEU A 11 16.65 8.14 -9.79
C LEU A 11 15.23 8.11 -9.20
N VAL A 12 14.28 7.62 -9.99
CA VAL A 12 12.88 7.45 -9.60
C VAL A 12 12.86 6.38 -8.53
N ASN A 13 12.29 6.71 -7.37
CA ASN A 13 12.16 5.76 -6.28
C ASN A 13 11.23 4.61 -6.70
N PRO A 14 11.73 3.38 -6.87
CA PRO A 14 10.94 2.25 -7.39
C PRO A 14 9.83 1.83 -6.42
N PHE A 15 9.92 2.22 -5.14
CA PHE A 15 8.98 1.88 -4.09
C PHE A 15 7.76 2.84 -4.02
N SER A 16 7.78 3.94 -4.77
CA SER A 16 6.68 4.94 -4.78
C SER A 16 5.40 4.42 -5.45
N GLN A 17 5.54 3.63 -6.52
CA GLN A 17 4.40 3.00 -7.18
C GLN A 17 3.73 1.96 -6.28
N MET A 18 4.55 1.22 -5.53
CA MET A 18 4.10 0.22 -4.56
C MET A 18 3.33 0.88 -3.40
N GLU A 19 3.78 2.03 -2.91
CA GLU A 19 3.07 2.82 -1.89
C GLU A 19 1.64 3.15 -2.33
N THR A 20 1.49 3.71 -3.53
CA THR A 20 0.20 4.08 -4.10
C THR A 20 -0.73 2.87 -4.25
N ALA A 21 -0.19 1.74 -4.73
CA ALA A 21 -0.96 0.52 -4.91
C ALA A 21 -1.44 -0.08 -3.57
N LEU A 22 -0.56 -0.11 -2.57
CA LEU A 22 -0.88 -0.60 -1.22
C LEU A 22 -1.94 0.28 -0.55
N GLU A 23 -1.83 1.60 -0.66
CA GLU A 23 -2.83 2.52 -0.13
C GLU A 23 -4.21 2.32 -0.78
N HIS A 24 -4.26 2.21 -2.11
CA HIS A 24 -5.52 1.98 -2.82
C HIS A 24 -6.16 0.65 -2.38
N LYS A 25 -5.35 -0.41 -2.28
CA LYS A 25 -5.81 -1.72 -1.79
C LYS A 25 -6.33 -1.62 -0.35
N LEU A 26 -5.61 -0.94 0.54
CA LEU A 26 -6.01 -0.74 1.94
C LEU A 26 -7.34 -0.01 2.05
N ARG A 27 -7.54 1.08 1.31
CA ARG A 27 -8.81 1.83 1.28
C ARG A 27 -9.97 0.95 0.85
N ASN A 28 -9.78 0.12 -0.17
CA ASN A 28 -10.83 -0.78 -0.66
C ASN A 28 -11.16 -1.89 0.33
N LEU A 29 -10.15 -2.45 1.00
CA LEU A 29 -10.36 -3.45 2.04
C LEU A 29 -11.07 -2.86 3.27
N LYS A 30 -10.67 -1.68 3.76
CA LYS A 30 -11.36 -1.00 4.88
C LYS A 30 -12.81 -0.68 4.56
N LYS A 31 -13.11 -0.23 3.33
CA LYS A 31 -14.50 -0.06 2.86
C LYS A 31 -15.28 -1.38 2.88
N ARG A 32 -14.66 -2.48 2.46
CA ARG A 32 -15.29 -3.80 2.47
C ARG A 32 -15.53 -4.30 3.89
N GLU A 33 -14.56 -4.14 4.78
CA GLU A 33 -14.68 -4.48 6.19
C GLU A 33 -15.85 -3.75 6.83
N LEU A 34 -15.94 -2.43 6.65
CA LEU A 34 -17.03 -1.62 7.20
C LEU A 34 -18.41 -2.13 6.75
N ARG A 35 -18.57 -2.45 5.46
CA ARG A 35 -19.83 -3.01 4.93
C ARG A 35 -20.16 -4.36 5.54
N LEU A 36 -19.17 -5.24 5.72
CA LEU A 36 -19.35 -6.56 6.32
C LEU A 36 -19.66 -6.47 7.82
N GLN A 37 -19.05 -5.52 8.53
CA GLN A 37 -19.36 -5.23 9.92
C GLN A 37 -20.79 -4.71 10.08
N GLN A 38 -21.24 -3.80 9.20
CA GLN A 38 -22.63 -3.35 9.19
C GLN A 38 -23.61 -4.51 8.96
N LEU A 39 -23.36 -5.35 7.95
CA LEU A 39 -24.18 -6.53 7.69
C LEU A 39 -24.22 -7.49 8.88
N LYS A 40 -23.11 -7.63 9.62
CA LYS A 40 -23.05 -8.42 10.84
C LYS A 40 -23.98 -7.86 11.91
N THR A 41 -23.90 -6.56 12.17
CA THR A 41 -24.77 -5.86 13.13
C THR A 41 -26.25 -5.96 12.75
N ASP A 42 -26.58 -5.80 11.47
CA ASP A 42 -27.96 -5.88 10.97
C ASP A 42 -28.55 -7.29 11.13
N LYS A 43 -27.71 -8.33 10.98
CA LYS A 43 -28.07 -9.72 11.25
C LYS A 43 -28.29 -9.98 12.75
N GLU A 44 -27.38 -9.50 13.59
CA GLU A 44 -27.42 -9.72 15.05
C GLU A 44 -28.57 -8.95 15.72
N SER A 45 -28.91 -7.76 15.22
CA SER A 45 -30.05 -6.97 15.68
C SER A 45 -31.40 -7.52 15.18
N GLY A 46 -31.40 -8.49 14.26
CA GLY A 46 -32.61 -9.00 13.62
C GLY A 46 -33.28 -8.01 12.66
N ALA A 47 -32.64 -6.87 12.36
CA ALA A 47 -33.17 -5.82 11.50
C ALA A 47 -33.35 -6.29 10.04
N LEU A 48 -32.53 -7.25 9.58
CA LEU A 48 -32.53 -7.75 8.21
C LEU A 48 -32.38 -9.27 8.14
N LYS A 49 -33.26 -9.93 7.38
CA LYS A 49 -33.02 -11.28 6.87
C LYS A 49 -32.02 -11.19 5.73
N LEU A 50 -30.82 -11.73 5.95
CA LEU A 50 -29.78 -11.76 4.94
C LEU A 50 -30.08 -12.79 3.86
N ASP A 51 -29.76 -12.45 2.61
CA ASP A 51 -29.74 -13.39 1.50
C ASP A 51 -28.48 -14.30 1.54
N SER A 52 -28.45 -15.34 0.70
CA SER A 52 -27.34 -16.30 0.66
C SER A 52 -26.00 -15.66 0.29
N LYS A 53 -25.99 -14.65 -0.59
CA LYS A 53 -24.78 -13.94 -1.02
C LYS A 53 -24.24 -13.06 0.11
N GLN A 54 -25.12 -12.43 0.88
CA GLN A 54 -24.76 -11.63 2.04
C GLN A 54 -24.18 -12.50 3.16
N ILE A 55 -24.74 -13.69 3.39
CA ILE A 55 -24.20 -14.66 4.34
C ILE A 55 -22.79 -15.13 3.92
N GLU A 56 -22.60 -15.46 2.65
CA GLU A 56 -21.29 -15.84 2.11
C GLU A 56 -20.29 -14.68 2.15
N ALA A 57 -20.74 -13.45 1.93
CA ALA A 57 -19.88 -12.27 2.06
C ALA A 57 -19.43 -12.08 3.51
N LEU A 58 -20.33 -12.30 4.47
CA LEU A 58 -20.07 -12.22 5.91
C LEU A 58 -19.04 -13.24 6.39
N SER A 59 -19.05 -14.46 5.83
CA SER A 59 -18.05 -15.48 6.18
C SER A 59 -16.63 -15.11 5.75
N LYS A 60 -16.46 -14.10 4.88
CA LYS A 60 -15.16 -13.58 4.42
C LYS A 60 -14.65 -12.41 5.26
N LEU A 61 -15.34 -12.01 6.33
CA LEU A 61 -14.94 -10.86 7.17
C LEU A 61 -13.54 -11.05 7.77
N ASP A 62 -13.25 -12.22 8.34
CA ASP A 62 -11.95 -12.48 8.97
C ASP A 62 -10.82 -12.52 7.94
N GLU A 63 -11.09 -13.06 6.74
CA GLU A 63 -10.16 -13.00 5.62
C GLU A 63 -9.82 -11.55 5.24
N VAL A 64 -10.84 -10.67 5.17
CA VAL A 64 -10.64 -9.25 4.87
C VAL A 64 -9.79 -8.57 5.96
N LYS A 65 -10.00 -8.89 7.23
CA LYS A 65 -9.18 -8.37 8.34
C LYS A 65 -7.72 -8.82 8.24
N LEU A 66 -7.49 -10.09 7.94
CA LEU A 66 -6.14 -10.63 7.72
C LEU A 66 -5.46 -9.95 6.53
N GLN A 67 -6.19 -9.71 5.43
CA GLN A 67 -5.67 -8.98 4.28
C GLN A 67 -5.31 -7.52 4.64
N ILE A 68 -6.11 -6.84 5.46
CA ILE A 68 -5.80 -5.49 5.95
C ILE A 68 -4.48 -5.49 6.73
N ALA A 69 -4.35 -6.38 7.71
CA ALA A 69 -3.13 -6.50 8.52
C ALA A 69 -1.89 -6.78 7.64
N SER A 70 -2.02 -7.69 6.67
CA SER A 70 -0.95 -8.00 5.73
C SER A 70 -0.55 -6.79 4.87
N ILE A 71 -1.50 -6.01 4.38
CA ILE A 71 -1.21 -4.78 3.61
C ILE A 71 -0.53 -3.73 4.50
N GLU A 72 -0.96 -3.56 5.75
CA GLU A 72 -0.33 -2.64 6.69
C GLU A 72 1.13 -3.04 7.00
N ASP A 73 1.42 -4.34 7.09
CA ASP A 73 2.79 -4.82 7.24
C ASP A 73 3.63 -4.60 5.97
N LEU A 74 3.06 -4.81 4.78
CA LEU A 74 3.72 -4.50 3.51
C LEU A 74 4.03 -3.00 3.38
N GLN A 75 3.15 -2.12 3.86
CA GLN A 75 3.41 -0.68 3.89
C GLN A 75 4.61 -0.34 4.78
N LYS A 76 4.76 -0.98 5.94
CA LYS A 76 5.95 -0.79 6.80
C LYS A 76 7.23 -1.21 6.09
N VAL A 77 7.21 -2.35 5.41
CA VAL A 77 8.36 -2.84 4.62
C VAL A 77 8.69 -1.87 3.50
N ASN A 78 7.69 -1.42 2.74
CA ASN A 78 7.87 -0.46 1.64
C ASN A 78 8.44 0.88 2.15
N ALA A 79 7.92 1.39 3.27
CA ALA A 79 8.41 2.62 3.89
C ALA A 79 9.89 2.50 4.32
N LYS A 80 10.29 1.34 4.85
CA LYS A 80 11.69 1.05 5.17
C LYS A 80 12.55 1.07 3.90
N GLN A 81 12.13 0.37 2.85
CA GLN A 81 12.84 0.32 1.56
C GLN A 81 12.98 1.71 0.93
N MET A 82 11.94 2.55 0.99
CA MET A 82 12.02 3.95 0.56
C MET A 82 13.06 4.76 1.33
N LYS A 83 13.14 4.58 2.64
CA LYS A 83 14.12 5.25 3.50
C LYS A 83 15.55 4.81 3.16
N ASP A 84 15.75 3.51 2.99
CA ASP A 84 17.06 2.93 2.67
C ASP A 84 17.53 3.35 1.27
N PHE A 85 16.61 3.39 0.29
CA PHE A 85 16.90 3.93 -1.04
C PHE A 85 17.31 5.40 -0.99
N LYS A 86 16.58 6.24 -0.27
CA LYS A 86 16.94 7.67 -0.10
C LYS A 86 18.33 7.85 0.50
N LYS A 87 18.69 7.05 1.51
CA LYS A 87 20.04 7.04 2.08
C LYS A 87 21.09 6.63 1.05
N PHE A 88 20.84 5.55 0.31
CA PHE A 88 21.75 5.09 -0.73
C PHE A 88 21.98 6.15 -1.80
N VAL A 89 20.92 6.76 -2.33
CA VAL A 89 21.02 7.87 -3.29
C VAL A 89 21.78 9.06 -2.71
N PHE A 90 21.58 9.38 -1.43
CA PHE A 90 22.34 10.43 -0.75
C PHE A 90 23.84 10.12 -0.69
N TYR A 91 24.22 8.91 -0.29
CA TYR A 91 25.63 8.48 -0.26
C TYR A 91 26.26 8.46 -1.65
N LEU A 92 25.53 8.00 -2.67
CA LEU A 92 25.98 8.08 -4.06
C LEU A 92 26.27 9.54 -4.46
N LYS A 93 25.39 10.49 -4.13
CA LYS A 93 25.61 11.90 -4.44
C LYS A 93 26.85 12.47 -3.78
N ILE A 94 27.11 12.13 -2.51
CA ILE A 94 28.34 12.54 -1.80
C ILE A 94 29.57 11.91 -2.47
N PHE A 95 29.54 10.61 -2.70
CA PHE A 95 30.71 9.87 -3.17
C PHE A 95 31.14 10.25 -4.59
N PHE A 96 30.17 10.54 -5.46
CA PHE A 96 30.42 10.99 -6.84
C PHE A 96 30.50 12.50 -7.00
N GLY A 97 30.43 13.29 -5.92
CA GLY A 97 30.48 14.76 -6.00
C GLY A 97 29.32 15.38 -6.78
N LEU A 98 28.19 14.67 -6.91
CA LEU A 98 26.97 15.14 -7.56
C LEU A 98 26.16 16.04 -6.60
N THR A 99 26.78 17.11 -6.13
CA THR A 99 26.05 18.24 -5.54
C THR A 99 25.63 19.13 -6.69
N SER A 100 24.33 19.22 -6.95
CA SER A 100 23.76 20.15 -7.92
C SER A 100 24.30 21.56 -7.66
N VAL A 101 24.92 22.19 -8.68
CA VAL A 101 25.00 23.64 -8.82
C VAL A 101 23.64 24.15 -9.31
#